data_AF-A0A9N7NBE8-F1
#
_entry.id   AF-A0A9N7NBE8-F1
#
_cell.length_a   1.000
_cell.length_b   1.000
_cell.length_c   1.000
_cell.angle_alpha   90.00
_cell.angle_beta   90.00
_cell.angle_gamma   90.00
#
_symmetry.space_group_name_H-M   'P 1'
#
loop_
_entity.id
_entity.type
_entity.pdbx_description
1 polymer ?
#
loop_
_entity_poly.entity_id
_entity_poly.type
_entity_poly.pdbx_seq_one_letter_code
_entity_poly.pdbx_strand_id
1 'polypeptide(L)'
;DRLKELIHEKYYPTYYRAEIERQFLSLKQGTRSVDEYEREFTRLAAFVPDLVRTEAQRAQRFIDGLYPTVRHNIVGHGTQTYACAVSIAQEVDASIRREASRDRFQPSAPA
;
A
#
# COMPACT_ATOMS: atom_id res chain seq x y z
N ASP A 1 -21.46 32.40 8.62
CA ASP A 1 -21.16 32.00 10.01
C ASP A 1 -19.68 32.13 10.33
N ARG A 2 -19.29 33.18 11.05
CA ARG A 2 -17.90 33.49 11.40
C ARG A 2 -17.17 32.37 12.17
N LEU A 3 -17.93 31.58 12.94
CA LEU A 3 -17.39 30.42 13.68
C LEU A 3 -16.98 29.27 12.74
N LYS A 4 -17.75 29.03 11.66
CA LYS A 4 -17.43 27.98 10.69
C LYS A 4 -16.15 28.33 9.92
N GLU A 5 -15.99 29.59 9.54
CA GLU A 5 -14.77 30.09 8.87
C GLU A 5 -13.53 29.98 9.77
N LEU A 6 -13.62 30.38 11.05
CA LEU A 6 -12.50 30.27 11.99
C LEU A 6 -12.11 28.82 12.29
N ILE A 7 -13.09 27.90 12.35
CA ILE A 7 -12.81 26.47 12.51
C ILE A 7 -12.12 25.92 11.25
N HIS A 8 -12.61 26.30 10.07
CA HIS A 8 -12.04 25.87 8.81
C HIS A 8 -10.61 26.40 8.63
N GLU A 9 -10.37 27.68 8.88
CA GLU A 9 -9.05 28.29 8.68
C GLU A 9 -8.02 27.77 9.69
N LYS A 10 -8.41 27.57 10.95
CA LYS A 10 -7.48 27.17 12.02
C LYS A 10 -7.31 25.66 12.18
N TYR A 11 -8.35 24.86 11.90
CA TYR A 11 -8.35 23.42 12.21
C TYR A 11 -8.46 22.54 10.97
N TYR A 12 -8.91 23.05 9.82
CA TYR A 12 -8.98 22.23 8.60
C TYR A 12 -7.61 21.72 8.17
N PRO A 13 -6.52 22.51 8.17
CA PRO A 13 -5.19 21.99 7.81
C PRO A 13 -4.70 20.90 8.79
N THR A 14 -4.99 21.06 10.08
CA THR A 14 -4.54 20.13 11.14
C THR A 14 -5.37 18.84 11.14
N TYR A 15 -6.69 18.94 11.08
CA TYR A 15 -7.60 17.80 11.02
C TYR A 15 -7.40 17.01 9.73
N TYR A 16 -7.29 17.70 8.60
CA TYR A 16 -7.05 17.06 7.30
C TYR A 16 -5.71 16.32 7.28
N ARG A 17 -4.65 16.90 7.87
CA ARG A 17 -3.35 16.22 7.99
C ARG A 17 -3.42 15.00 8.89
N ALA A 18 -4.07 15.09 10.06
CA ALA A 18 -4.25 13.95 10.96
C ALA A 18 -5.06 12.82 10.32
N GLU A 19 -6.06 13.18 9.50
CA GLU A 19 -6.86 12.21 8.77
C GLU A 19 -6.04 11.51 7.67
N ILE A 20 -5.22 12.24 6.90
CA ILE A 20 -4.31 11.63 5.93
C ILE A 20 -3.29 10.73 6.63
N GLU A 21 -2.77 11.15 7.78
CA GLU A 21 -1.85 10.33 8.58
C GLU A 21 -2.50 9.02 9.01
N ARG A 22 -3.74 9.07 9.50
CA ARG A 22 -4.54 7.88 9.85
C ARG A 22 -4.78 6.98 8.64
N GLN A 23 -5.14 7.55 7.49
CA GLN A 23 -5.32 6.79 6.25
C GLN A 23 -4.03 6.11 5.82
N PHE A 24 -2.90 6.81 5.88
CA PHE A 24 -1.60 6.26 5.51
C PHE A 24 -1.17 5.13 6.46
N LEU A 25 -1.32 5.31 7.77
CA LEU A 25 -0.96 4.31 8.78
C LEU A 25 -1.83 3.05 8.73
N SER A 26 -3.08 3.19 8.30
CA SER A 26 -4.03 2.09 8.14
C SER A 26 -4.05 1.47 6.73
N LEU A 27 -3.28 2.03 5.80
CA LEU A 27 -3.28 1.58 4.41
C LEU A 27 -2.76 0.13 4.31
N LYS A 28 -3.57 -0.72 3.69
CA LYS A 28 -3.24 -2.12 3.37
C LYS A 28 -3.58 -2.38 1.90
N GLN A 29 -2.86 -3.30 1.27
CA GLN A 29 -3.16 -3.78 -0.08
C GLN A 29 -4.58 -4.35 -0.16
N GLY A 30 -4.96 -5.19 0.83
CA GLY A 30 -6.27 -5.84 0.84
C GLY A 30 -6.44 -6.74 -0.39
N THR A 31 -7.54 -6.57 -1.12
CA THR A 31 -7.84 -7.31 -2.36
C THR A 31 -7.31 -6.64 -3.63
N ARG A 32 -6.78 -5.41 -3.51
CA ARG A 32 -6.28 -4.59 -4.62
C ARG A 32 -5.01 -5.18 -5.20
N SER A 33 -4.70 -4.87 -6.46
CA SER A 33 -3.39 -5.19 -7.02
C SER A 33 -2.29 -4.42 -6.28
N VAL A 34 -1.06 -4.91 -6.37
CA VAL A 34 0.09 -4.17 -5.85
C VAL A 34 0.21 -2.80 -6.52
N ASP A 35 -0.12 -2.68 -7.81
CA ASP A 35 -0.12 -1.40 -8.53
C ASP A 35 -1.11 -0.38 -7.96
N GLU A 36 -2.34 -0.81 -7.68
CA GLU A 36 -3.37 0.05 -7.08
C GLU A 36 -2.98 0.48 -5.66
N TYR A 37 -2.38 -0.45 -4.90
CA TYR A 37 -1.86 -0.17 -3.57
C TYR A 37 -0.68 0.80 -3.59
N GLU A 38 0.29 0.60 -4.48
CA GLU A 38 1.47 1.47 -4.63
C GLU A 38 1.07 2.90 -4.99
N ARG A 39 0.13 3.07 -5.93
CA ARG A 39 -0.33 4.41 -6.33
C ARG A 39 -0.95 5.17 -5.17
N GLU A 40 -1.76 4.49 -4.36
CA GLU A 40 -2.38 5.09 -3.17
C GLU A 40 -1.34 5.36 -2.07
N PHE A 41 -0.40 4.43 -1.87
CA PHE A 41 0.70 4.60 -0.93
C PHE A 41 1.54 5.84 -1.28
N THR A 42 1.96 5.98 -2.54
CA THR A 42 2.74 7.13 -3.03
C THR A 42 1.93 8.43 -2.94
N ARG A 43 0.62 8.40 -3.25
CA ARG A 43 -0.28 9.55 -3.10
C ARG A 43 -0.32 10.05 -1.65
N LEU A 44 -0.57 9.16 -0.69
CA LEU A 44 -0.67 9.51 0.72
C LEU A 44 0.69 9.90 1.32
N ALA A 45 1.77 9.20 0.96
CA ALA A 45 3.12 9.49 1.40
C ALA A 45 3.59 10.92 1.08
N ALA A 46 3.12 11.50 -0.04
CA ALA A 46 3.43 12.87 -0.42
C ALA A 46 2.93 13.92 0.60
N PHE A 47 1.87 13.59 1.35
CA PHE A 47 1.29 14.46 2.37
C PHE A 47 1.83 14.22 3.78
N VAL A 48 2.48 13.06 4.01
CA VAL A 48 3.09 12.68 5.29
C VAL A 48 4.57 12.28 5.13
N PRO A 49 5.42 13.16 4.58
CA PRO A 49 6.84 12.85 4.35
C PRO A 49 7.57 12.48 5.65
N ASP A 50 7.07 12.93 6.80
CA ASP A 50 7.60 12.60 8.12
C ASP A 50 7.50 11.11 8.49
N LEU A 51 6.55 10.37 7.89
CA LEU A 51 6.36 8.94 8.16
C LEU A 51 7.20 8.02 7.28
N VAL A 52 7.86 8.58 6.26
CA VAL A 52 8.67 7.87 5.25
C VAL A 52 9.97 8.63 4.95
N ARG A 53 10.56 9.26 5.98
CA ARG A 53 11.73 10.15 5.83
C ARG A 53 12.93 9.46 5.19
N THR A 54 13.13 8.20 5.51
CA THR A 54 14.20 7.40 4.91
C THR A 54 13.64 6.39 3.92
N GLU A 55 14.47 6.03 2.95
CA GLU A 55 14.09 5.02 1.97
C GLU A 55 13.76 3.67 2.63
N ALA A 56 14.53 3.28 3.66
CA ALA A 56 14.28 2.09 4.45
C ALA A 56 12.93 2.14 5.19
N GLN A 57 12.57 3.29 5.78
CA GLN A 57 11.25 3.47 6.41
C GLN A 57 10.12 3.35 5.38
N ARG A 58 10.31 3.96 4.21
CA ARG A 58 9.34 3.88 3.11
C ARG A 58 9.14 2.45 2.63
N ALA A 59 10.24 1.73 2.40
CA ALA A 59 10.23 0.33 1.98
C ALA A 59 9.54 -0.56 3.03
N GLN A 60 9.94 -0.44 4.30
CA GLN A 60 9.36 -1.25 5.38
C GLN A 60 7.86 -1.03 5.51
N ARG A 61 7.40 0.23 5.52
CA ARG A 61 5.96 0.52 5.59
C ARG A 61 5.19 -0.02 4.39
N PHE A 62 5.74 0.10 3.20
CA PHE A 62 5.14 -0.48 2.00
C PHE A 62 4.97 -1.99 2.16
N ILE A 63 6.03 -2.69 2.56
CA ILE A 63 6.06 -4.15 2.79
C ILE A 63 5.06 -4.57 3.88
N ASP A 64 4.95 -3.81 4.97
CA ASP A 64 4.03 -4.08 6.08
C ASP A 64 2.55 -3.95 5.70
N GLY A 65 2.25 -3.19 4.64
CA GLY A 65 0.90 -3.06 4.10
C GLY A 65 0.55 -4.08 3.03
N LEU A 66 1.51 -4.86 2.52
CA LEU A 66 1.26 -5.88 1.50
C LEU A 66 0.43 -7.04 2.04
N TYR A 67 -0.29 -7.69 1.13
CA TYR A 67 -1.01 -8.92 1.42
C TYR A 67 -0.02 -10.01 1.88
N PRO A 68 -0.36 -10.83 2.91
CA PRO A 68 0.61 -11.72 3.54
C PRO A 68 1.37 -12.64 2.57
N THR A 69 0.70 -13.16 1.55
CA THR A 69 1.32 -14.02 0.53
C THR A 69 2.37 -13.27 -0.28
N VAL A 70 2.08 -12.02 -0.70
CA VAL A 70 3.03 -11.18 -1.44
C VAL A 70 4.20 -10.81 -0.54
N ARG A 71 3.90 -10.40 0.71
CA ARG A 71 4.90 -10.01 1.71
C ARG A 71 5.92 -11.12 1.99
N HIS A 72 5.46 -12.36 2.17
CA HIS A 72 6.32 -13.49 2.50
C HIS A 72 7.37 -13.76 1.42
N ASN A 73 6.98 -13.66 0.14
CA ASN A 73 7.90 -13.84 -0.98
C ASN A 73 8.99 -12.75 -1.00
N ILE A 74 8.62 -11.48 -0.78
CA ILE A 74 9.56 -10.35 -0.81
C ILE A 74 10.62 -10.44 0.30
N VAL A 75 10.24 -10.85 1.52
CA VAL A 75 11.19 -10.96 2.64
C VAL A 75 12.30 -11.97 2.32
N GLY A 76 12.02 -12.99 1.52
CA GLY A 76 13.03 -13.94 1.03
C GLY A 76 14.07 -13.34 0.08
N HIS A 77 13.77 -12.19 -0.56
CA HIS A 77 14.64 -11.55 -1.55
C HIS A 77 15.59 -10.48 -0.98
N GLY A 78 15.49 -10.12 0.30
CA GLY A 78 16.43 -9.19 0.94
C GLY A 78 16.40 -7.77 0.34
N THR A 79 15.21 -7.17 0.22
CA THR A 79 15.05 -5.84 -0.39
C THR A 79 15.61 -4.72 0.47
N GLN A 80 16.47 -3.86 -0.10
CA GLN A 80 17.07 -2.73 0.60
C GLN A 80 16.39 -1.38 0.29
N THR A 81 15.61 -1.30 -0.79
CA THR A 81 15.09 -0.05 -1.37
C THR A 81 13.59 -0.12 -1.61
N TYR A 82 12.93 1.04 -1.61
CA TYR A 82 11.48 1.10 -1.91
C TYR A 82 11.21 0.63 -3.35
N ALA A 83 12.06 1.02 -4.29
CA ALA A 83 11.94 0.61 -5.68
C ALA A 83 12.03 -0.92 -5.87
N CYS A 84 13.02 -1.58 -5.24
CA CYS A 84 13.12 -3.04 -5.32
C CYS A 84 11.93 -3.72 -4.67
N ALA A 85 11.44 -3.22 -3.53
CA ALA A 85 10.26 -3.77 -2.87
C ALA A 85 9.01 -3.70 -3.77
N VAL A 86 8.81 -2.58 -4.49
CA VAL A 86 7.70 -2.41 -5.44
C VAL A 86 7.83 -3.38 -6.61
N SER A 87 8.98 -3.45 -7.27
CA SER A 87 9.17 -4.32 -8.44
C SER A 87 8.92 -5.79 -8.12
N ILE A 88 9.50 -6.30 -7.02
CA ILE A 88 9.32 -7.70 -6.62
C ILE A 88 7.86 -7.95 -6.22
N ALA A 89 7.23 -7.01 -5.50
CA ALA A 89 5.82 -7.15 -5.13
C ALA A 89 4.90 -7.26 -6.36
N GLN A 90 5.15 -6.45 -7.39
CA GLN A 90 4.39 -6.48 -8.64
C GLN A 90 4.56 -7.81 -9.39
N GLU A 91 5.79 -8.33 -9.47
CA GLU A 91 6.07 -9.61 -10.11
C GLU A 91 5.36 -10.77 -9.40
N VAL A 92 5.43 -10.80 -8.06
CA VAL A 92 4.77 -11.82 -7.23
C VAL A 92 3.24 -11.73 -7.34
N ASP A 93 2.65 -10.54 -7.21
CA ASP A 93 1.20 -10.34 -7.31
C ASP A 93 0.68 -10.73 -8.70
N ALA A 94 1.40 -10.36 -9.76
CA ALA A 94 1.06 -10.78 -11.12
C ALA A 94 1.11 -12.30 -11.29
N SER A 95 2.07 -12.98 -10.65
CA SER A 95 2.21 -14.44 -10.73
C SER A 95 1.06 -15.15 -10.00
N ILE A 96 0.77 -14.73 -8.77
CA ILE A 96 -0.36 -15.23 -7.97
C ILE A 96 -1.69 -15.05 -8.71
N ARG A 97 -1.92 -13.87 -9.32
CA ARG A 97 -3.16 -13.58 -10.06
C ARG A 97 -3.29 -14.43 -11.33
N ARG A 98 -2.18 -14.70 -12.03
CA ARG A 98 -2.17 -15.60 -13.20
C ARG A 98 -2.50 -17.03 -12.80
N GLU A 99 -1.93 -17.53 -11.71
CA GLU A 99 -2.20 -18.87 -11.18
C GLU A 99 -3.66 -19.01 -10.73
N ALA A 100 -4.18 -18.04 -9.97
CA ALA A 100 -5.59 -18.02 -9.55
C ALA A 100 -6.59 -17.90 -10.71
N SER A 101 -6.13 -17.45 -11.87
CA SER A 101 -6.91 -17.49 -13.11
C SER A 101 -6.88 -18.90 -13.70
N ARG A 102 -5.71 -19.54 -13.77
CA ARG A 102 -5.53 -20.89 -14.32
C ARG A 102 -6.31 -21.96 -13.56
N ASP A 103 -6.26 -21.94 -12.23
CA ASP A 103 -6.99 -22.90 -11.38
C ASP A 103 -8.51 -22.79 -11.53
N ARG A 104 -9.03 -21.60 -11.83
CA ARG A 104 -10.46 -21.37 -12.05
C ARG A 104 -10.97 -21.96 -13.36
N PHE A 105 -10.06 -22.28 -14.29
CA PHE A 105 -10.36 -22.83 -15.62
C PHE A 105 -10.04 -24.33 -15.72
N GLN A 106 -9.65 -25.02 -14.64
CA GLN A 106 -9.61 -26.49 -14.65
C GLN A 106 -11.00 -27.05 -14.35
N PRO A 107 -11.69 -27.70 -15.31
CA PRO A 107 -12.91 -28.44 -14.99
C PRO A 107 -12.50 -29.64 -14.14
N SER A 108 -13.12 -29.76 -12.95
CA SER A 108 -13.03 -30.97 -12.14
C SER A 108 -13.41 -32.16 -13.01
N ALA A 109 -12.45 -33.05 -13.26
CA ALA A 109 -12.70 -34.29 -14.01
C ALA A 109 -13.80 -35.09 -13.29
N PRO A 110 -14.87 -35.50 -13.98
CA PRO A 110 -15.87 -36.37 -13.35
C PRO A 110 -15.24 -37.73 -13.06
N ALA A 111 -15.55 -38.26 -11.89
CA ALA A 111 -15.21 -39.59 -11.41
C ALA A 111 -15.92 -40.69 -12.21
#